data_AF-A0A933K335-F1
#
_entry.id   AF-A0A933K335-F1
#
_cell.length_a   1.000
_cell.length_b   1.000
_cell.length_c   1.000
_cell.angle_alpha   90.00
_cell.angle_beta   90.00
_cell.angle_gamma   90.00
#
_symmetry.space_group_name_H-M   'P 1'
#
loop_
_entity.id
_entity.type
_entity.pdbx_description
1 polymer ?
#
loop_
_entity_poly.entity_id
_entity_poly.type
_entity_poly.pdbx_seq_one_letter_code
_entity_poly.pdbx_strand_id
1 'polypeptide(L)' 'MSVIKSDREMEITLARVARFQAQLTRLRRTETIAANYHKAASGYLSEIDRMQLEVREYLELHPSEMDKAA' A
#
# COMPACT_ATOMS: atom_id res chain seq x y z
N MET A 1 -3.94 3.94 -13.34
CA MET A 1 -5.22 4.62 -13.03
C MET A 1 -5.34 4.58 -11.52
N SER A 2 -4.88 5.63 -10.84
CA SER A 2 -4.92 5.68 -9.37
C SER A 2 -6.37 5.70 -8.90
N VAL A 3 -6.68 4.87 -7.92
CA VAL A 3 -8.03 4.72 -7.36
C VAL A 3 -8.30 5.74 -6.26
N ILE A 4 -7.26 6.44 -5.76
CA ILE A 4 -7.37 7.45 -4.69
C ILE A 4 -7.83 8.78 -5.28
N LYS A 5 -8.94 9.31 -4.77
CA LYS A 5 -9.58 10.54 -5.25
C LYS A 5 -9.71 11.62 -4.20
N SER A 6 -9.31 11.33 -2.96
CA SER A 6 -9.39 12.27 -1.85
C SER A 6 -8.35 11.96 -0.80
N ASP A 7 -8.05 12.96 0.03
CA ASP A 7 -7.14 12.81 1.17
C ASP A 7 -7.63 11.71 2.12
N ARG A 8 -8.95 11.56 2.26
CA ARG A 8 -9.54 10.52 3.10
C ARG A 8 -9.21 9.12 2.57
N GLU A 9 -9.30 8.90 1.27
CA GLU A 9 -8.94 7.62 0.66
C GLU A 9 -7.42 7.38 0.74
N MET A 10 -6.60 8.43 0.63
CA MET A 10 -5.17 8.35 0.84
C MET A 10 -4.83 7.90 2.27
N GLU A 11 -5.44 8.50 3.28
CA GLU A 11 -5.27 8.12 4.69
C GLU A 11 -5.65 6.65 4.94
N ILE A 12 -6.76 6.19 4.35
CA ILE A 12 -7.21 4.80 4.45
C ILE A 12 -6.17 3.87 3.81
N THR A 13 -5.65 4.21 2.64
CA THR A 13 -4.63 3.42 1.95
C THR A 13 -3.33 3.37 2.75
N LEU A 14 -2.87 4.49 3.32
CA LEU A 14 -1.71 4.53 4.21
C LEU A 14 -1.91 3.66 5.45
N ALA A 15 -3.09 3.70 6.08
CA ALA A 15 -3.42 2.84 7.22
C ALA A 15 -3.41 1.35 6.84
N ARG A 16 -3.84 1.00 5.63
CA ARG A 16 -3.76 -0.38 5.11
C ARG A 16 -2.32 -0.81 4.88
N VAL A 17 -1.48 0.03 4.28
CA VAL A 17 -0.03 -0.24 4.12
C VAL A 17 0.61 -0.54 5.48
N ALA A 18 0.37 0.29 6.50
CA ALA A 18 0.91 0.08 7.84
C ALA A 18 0.48 -1.27 8.45
N ARG A 19 -0.79 -1.66 8.27
CA ARG A 19 -1.30 -2.97 8.73
C ARG A 19 -0.60 -4.13 8.03
N PHE A 20 -0.42 -4.05 6.71
CA PHE A 20 0.27 -5.08 5.93
C PHE A 20 1.75 -5.20 6.34
N GLN A 21 2.44 -4.07 6.56
CA GLN A 21 3.81 -4.06 7.07
C GLN A 21 3.92 -4.69 8.46
N ALA A 22 2.95 -4.44 9.35
CA ALA A 22 2.91 -5.07 10.67
C ALA A 22 2.71 -6.59 10.59
N GLN A 23 1.82 -7.05 9.70
CA GLN A 23 1.58 -8.47 9.46
C GLN A 23 2.81 -9.16 8.86
N LEU A 24 3.46 -8.54 7.87
CA LEU A 24 4.70 -9.04 7.28
C LEU A 24 5.83 -9.08 8.31
N THR A 25 5.95 -8.08 9.16
CA THR A 25 6.93 -8.06 10.26
C THR A 25 6.68 -9.20 11.25
N ARG A 26 5.41 -9.47 11.60
CA ARG A 26 5.06 -10.62 12.44
C ARG A 26 5.43 -11.93 11.73
N LEU A 27 5.07 -12.09 10.47
CA LEU A 27 5.38 -13.29 9.67
C LEU A 27 6.89 -13.57 9.65
N ARG A 28 7.71 -12.54 9.46
CA ARG A 28 9.18 -12.63 9.49
C ARG A 28 9.74 -13.17 10.82
N ARG A 29 9.04 -12.98 11.93
CA ARG A 29 9.46 -13.45 13.27
C ARG A 29 8.92 -14.84 13.61
N THR A 30 7.79 -15.24 13.02
CA THR A 30 7.07 -16.45 13.41
C THR A 30 7.26 -17.62 12.45
N GLU A 31 7.47 -17.37 11.16
CA GLU A 31 7.67 -18.44 10.18
C GLU A 31 9.12 -18.93 10.22
N THR A 32 9.31 -20.23 10.45
CA THR A 32 10.63 -20.85 10.59
C THR A 32 11.13 -21.45 9.29
N ILE A 33 10.26 -21.70 8.33
CA ILE A 33 10.58 -22.29 7.02
C ILE A 33 10.68 -21.15 5.99
N ALA A 34 11.89 -20.89 5.49
CA ALA A 34 12.16 -19.80 4.56
C ALA A 34 11.28 -19.85 3.29
N ALA A 35 11.05 -21.04 2.73
CA ALA A 35 10.20 -21.21 1.56
C ALA A 35 8.73 -20.78 1.82
N ASN A 36 8.19 -21.11 3.00
CA ASN A 36 6.86 -20.69 3.42
C ASN A 36 6.81 -19.18 3.65
N TYR A 37 7.86 -18.62 4.27
CA TYR A 37 7.98 -17.18 4.45
C TYR A 37 7.91 -16.46 3.11
N HIS A 38 8.73 -16.84 2.13
CA HIS A 38 8.73 -16.18 0.83
C HIS A 38 7.40 -16.31 0.09
N LYS A 39 6.77 -17.49 0.16
CA LYS A 39 5.46 -17.73 -0.46
C LYS A 39 4.36 -16.87 0.15
N ALA A 40 4.37 -16.67 1.47
CA ALA A 40 3.38 -15.84 2.16
C ALA A 40 3.71 -14.34 2.07
N ALA A 41 4.99 -13.97 2.14
CA ALA A 41 5.47 -12.59 2.11
C ALA A 41 5.26 -11.93 0.75
N SER A 42 5.35 -12.68 -0.36
CA SER A 42 5.20 -12.13 -1.71
C SER A 42 3.89 -11.39 -1.91
N GLY A 43 2.78 -11.95 -1.43
CA GLY A 43 1.46 -11.30 -1.50
C GLY A 43 1.40 -9.99 -0.71
N TYR A 44 1.98 -9.94 0.49
CA TYR A 44 2.06 -8.70 1.27
C TYR A 44 2.88 -7.63 0.56
N LEU A 45 4.05 -8.01 0.02
CA LEU A 45 4.95 -7.09 -0.66
C LEU A 45 4.30 -6.50 -1.92
N SER A 46 3.71 -7.34 -2.77
CA SER A 46 3.03 -6.87 -3.99
C SER A 46 1.87 -5.92 -3.70
N GLU A 47 1.09 -6.17 -2.65
CA GLU A 47 0.00 -5.26 -2.26
C GLU A 47 0.50 -3.96 -1.65
N ILE A 48 1.58 -4.00 -0.86
CA ILE A 48 2.24 -2.79 -0.34
C ILE A 48 2.75 -1.93 -1.51
N ASP A 49 3.45 -2.55 -2.47
CA ASP A 49 4.02 -1.85 -3.63
C ASP A 49 2.93 -1.19 -4.46
N ARG A 50 1.83 -1.91 -4.74
CA ARG A 50 0.67 -1.36 -5.47
C ARG A 50 0.06 -0.17 -4.73
N MET A 51 -0.20 -0.29 -3.44
CA MET A 51 -0.81 0.79 -2.65
C MET A 51 0.12 1.99 -2.50
N GLN A 52 1.43 1.79 -2.36
CA GLN A 52 2.39 2.89 -2.31
C GLN A 52 2.49 3.61 -3.65
N LEU A 53 2.40 2.89 -4.78
CA LEU A 53 2.30 3.51 -6.10
C LEU A 53 1.06 4.39 -6.19
N GLU A 54 -0.11 3.91 -5.76
CA GLU A 54 -1.36 4.70 -5.76
C GLU A 54 -1.26 5.98 -4.92
N VAL A 55 -0.66 5.90 -3.72
CA VAL A 55 -0.40 7.07 -2.87
C VAL A 55 0.55 8.05 -3.53
N ARG A 56 1.62 7.56 -4.18
CA ARG A 56 2.56 8.42 -4.90
C ARG A 56 1.87 9.14 -6.05
N GLU A 57 1.14 8.41 -6.89
CA GLU A 57 0.38 8.98 -8.01
C GLU A 57 -0.64 10.03 -7.55
N TYR A 58 -1.27 9.84 -6.40
CA TYR A 58 -2.17 10.84 -5.80
C TYR A 58 -1.41 12.11 -5.37
N LEU A 59 -0.28 11.95 -4.68
CA LEU A 59 0.52 13.07 -4.17
C LEU A 59 1.30 13.82 -5.27
N GLU A 60 1.48 13.22 -6.44
CA GLU A 60 2.04 13.89 -7.62
C GLU A 60 1.09 14.96 -8.19
N LEU A 61 -0.22 14.87 -7.92
CA LEU A 61 -1.23 15.84 -8.39
C LEU A 61 -1.48 16.91 -7.34
N HIS A 62 -1.41 18.19 -7.72
CA HIS A 62 -1.82 19.26 -6.81
C HIS A 62 -3.36 19.30 -6.71
N PRO A 63 -3.96 19.60 -5.54
CA PRO A 63 -5.42 19.66 -5.39
C PRO A 63 -6.13 20.56 -6.41
N SER A 64 -5.49 21.65 -6.86
CA SER A 64 -6.06 22.55 -7.89
C SER A 64 -6.15 21.93 -9.30
N GLU A 65 -5.44 20.83 -9.55
CA GLU A 65 -5.45 20.10 -10.82
C GLU A 65 -6.46 18.96 -10.80
N MET A 66 -6.82 18.48 -9.61
CA MET A 66 -7.84 17.45 -9.42
C MET A 66 -9.25 17.95 -9.75
N ASP A 67 -9.56 19.21 -9.42
CA ASP A 67 -10.87 19.83 -9.74
C ASP A 67 -11.09 20.06 -11.24
N LYS A 68 -10.02 20.08 -12.05
CA LYS A 68 -10.10 20.29 -13.51
C LYS A 68 -10.27 18.99 -14.30
N ALA A 69 -10.14 17.83 -13.64
CA ALA A 69 -10.19 16.51 -14.26
C ALA A 69 -11.54 15.77 -14.03
N ALA A 70 -12.51 16.42 -13.37
CA ALA A 70 -13.87 15.93 -13.15
C ALA A 70 -14.85 16.54 -14.17
#